data_AF-A0A0Q5TT34-F1
#
_entry.id   AF-A0A0Q5TT34-F1
#
_cell.length_a   1.000
_cell.length_b   1.000
_cell.length_c   1.000
_cell.angle_alpha   90.00
_cell.angle_beta   90.00
_cell.angle_gamma   90.00
#
_symmetry.space_group_name_H-M   'P 1'
#
loop_
_entity.id
_entity.type
_entity.pdbx_description
1 polymer ?
#
loop_
_entity_poly.entity_id
_entity_poly.type
_entity_poly.pdbx_seq_one_letter_code
_entity_poly.pdbx_strand_id
1 'polypeptide(L)' 'MKTYQIQVNDTDNALVTKILQTLEQRGLITLHIDNQYEHHEKATPATEEQVQEIIDEAELGPYYSEKEAKQILNL' A
#
# COMPACT_ATOMS: atom_id res chain seq x y z
N MET A 1 -24.43 12.72 3.76
CA MET A 1 -23.95 12.20 2.45
C MET A 1 -23.32 10.83 2.71
N LYS A 2 -23.60 9.82 1.90
CA LYS A 2 -23.04 8.47 2.06
C LYS A 2 -21.99 8.26 0.97
N THR A 3 -20.81 7.78 1.34
CA THR A 3 -19.73 7.46 0.41
C THR A 3 -19.63 5.95 0.29
N TYR A 4 -19.46 5.47 -0.93
CA TYR A 4 -19.32 4.05 -1.23
C TYR A 4 -17.97 3.82 -1.91
N GLN A 5 -17.23 2.82 -1.44
CA GLN A 5 -15.99 2.36 -2.07
C GLN A 5 -16.31 1.15 -2.94
N ILE A 6 -15.82 1.18 -4.19
CA ILE A 6 -16.00 0.09 -5.16
C ILE A 6 -14.61 -0.44 -5.51
N GLN A 7 -14.39 -1.74 -5.28
CA GLN A 7 -13.18 -2.43 -5.71
C GLN A 7 -13.45 -3.13 -7.05
N VAL A 8 -12.56 -2.93 -8.00
CA VAL A 8 -12.70 -3.45 -9.37
C VAL A 8 -11.52 -4.37 -9.67
N ASN A 9 -11.78 -5.53 -10.26
CA ASN A 9 -10.74 -6.45 -10.70
C ASN A 9 -10.15 -6.00 -12.05
N ASP A 10 -8.87 -6.27 -12.29
CA ASP A 10 -8.13 -5.80 -13.48
C ASP A 10 -8.76 -6.21 -14.83
N THR A 11 -9.47 -7.34 -14.90
CA THR A 11 -9.99 -7.91 -16.14
C THR A 11 -10.96 -7.00 -16.89
N ASP A 12 -11.69 -6.13 -16.19
CA ASP A 12 -12.74 -5.28 -16.78
C ASP A 12 -12.59 -3.79 -16.43
N ASN A 13 -11.39 -3.37 -16.01
CA ASN A 13 -11.14 -2.01 -15.52
C ASN A 13 -11.62 -0.93 -16.51
N ALA A 14 -11.25 -1.04 -17.79
CA ALA A 14 -11.64 -0.08 -18.82
C ALA A 14 -13.16 0.08 -19.00
N LEU A 15 -13.91 -1.02 -18.91
CA LEU A 15 -15.37 -0.99 -19.04
C LEU A 15 -16.00 -0.34 -17.81
N VAL A 16 -15.51 -0.69 -16.63
CA VAL A 16 -15.98 -0.11 -15.37
C VAL A 16 -15.68 1.38 -15.28
N THR A 17 -14.47 1.83 -15.67
CA THR A 17 -14.13 3.25 -15.74
C THR A 17 -15.09 4.01 -16.66
N LYS A 18 -15.40 3.44 -17.83
CA LYS A 18 -16.31 4.08 -18.81
C LYS A 18 -17.73 4.24 -18.26
N ILE A 19 -18.22 3.26 -17.51
CA ILE A 19 -19.53 3.34 -16.84
C ILE A 19 -19.50 4.42 -15.78
N LEU A 20 -18.49 4.43 -14.90
CA LEU A 20 -18.37 5.41 -13.82
C LEU A 20 -18.27 6.85 -14.34
N GLN A 21 -17.48 7.08 -15.40
CA GLN A 21 -17.42 8.37 -16.09
C GLN A 21 -18.77 8.79 -16.67
N THR A 22 -19.53 7.84 -17.24
CA THR A 22 -20.87 8.14 -17.77
C THR A 22 -21.84 8.56 -16.67
N LEU A 23 -21.75 7.93 -15.49
CA LEU A 23 -22.59 8.27 -14.34
C LEU A 23 -22.24 9.64 -13.76
N GLU A 24 -20.95 9.99 -13.72
CA GLU A 24 -20.48 11.32 -13.31
C GLU A 24 -20.92 12.40 -14.29
N GLN A 25 -20.79 12.17 -15.61
CA GLN A 25 -21.27 13.12 -16.64
C GLN A 25 -22.77 13.41 -16.54
N ARG A 26 -23.55 12.44 -16.07
CA ARG A 26 -24.99 12.60 -15.82
C ARG A 26 -25.31 13.27 -14.48
N GLY A 27 -24.30 13.57 -13.67
CA GLY A 27 -24.44 14.20 -12.35
C GLY A 27 -25.02 13.29 -11.27
N LEU A 28 -24.95 11.96 -11.47
CA LEU A 28 -25.51 10.98 -10.51
C LEU A 28 -24.54 10.66 -9.37
N ILE A 29 -23.24 10.73 -9.65
CA ILE A 29 -22.16 10.43 -8.69
C ILE A 29 -21.03 11.44 -8.86
N THR A 30 -20.18 11.55 -7.84
CA THR A 30 -18.86 12.18 -7.93
C THR A 30 -17.82 11.09 -7.91
N LEU A 31 -16.94 11.03 -8.91
CA LEU A 31 -15.92 9.99 -9.01
C LEU A 31 -14.62 10.46 -8.35
N HIS A 32 -14.11 9.67 -7.40
CA HIS A 32 -12.78 9.86 -6.83
C HIS A 32 -11.95 8.62 -7.14
N ILE A 33 -10.93 8.78 -8.00
CA ILE A 33 -10.00 7.70 -8.35
C ILE A 33 -8.75 7.91 -7.49
N ASP A 34 -8.61 7.12 -6.43
CA ASP A 34 -7.36 7.05 -5.68
C ASP A 34 -6.36 6.19 -6.48
N ASN A 35 -5.44 6.84 -7.19
CA ASN A 35 -4.27 6.18 -7.78
C ASN A 35 -3.29 5.79 -6.66
N GLN A 36 -3.65 4.80 -5.85
CA GLN A 36 -2.78 4.29 -4.78
C GLN A 36 -1.53 3.56 -5.32
N TYR A 37 -1.44 3.38 -6.64
CA TYR A 37 -0.35 2.64 -7.30
C TYR A 37 0.72 3.51 -7.97
N GLU A 38 0.56 4.85 -8.04
CA GLU A 38 1.57 5.72 -8.68
C GLU A 38 2.66 6.23 -7.73
N HIS A 39 2.55 5.96 -6.43
CA HIS A 39 3.54 6.39 -5.42
C HIS A 39 4.42 5.25 -4.90
N HIS A 40 4.81 4.31 -5.75
CA HIS A 40 6.12 3.68 -5.55
C HIS A 40 7.18 4.67 -6.01
N GLU A 41 7.39 5.72 -5.20
CA GLU A 41 8.60 6.52 -5.28
C GLU A 41 9.76 5.52 -5.31
N LYS A 42 10.58 5.60 -6.37
CA LYS A 42 11.78 4.76 -6.49
C LYS A 42 12.53 4.92 -5.18
N ALA A 43 12.62 3.84 -4.40
CA ALA A 43 13.29 3.85 -3.11
C ALA A 43 14.68 4.47 -3.32
N THR A 44 14.93 5.61 -2.68
CA THR A 44 16.24 6.24 -2.73
C THR A 44 17.24 5.28 -2.09
N PRO A 45 18.40 5.03 -2.71
CA PRO A 45 19.42 4.20 -2.09
C PRO A 45 19.80 4.83 -0.73
N ALA A 46 19.92 3.97 0.29
CA ALA A 46 20.32 4.39 1.63
C ALA A 46 21.72 5.03 1.59
N THR A 47 21.97 6.02 2.44
CA THR A 47 23.30 6.62 2.61
C THR A 47 24.26 5.63 3.27
N GLU A 48 25.57 5.83 3.12
CA GLU A 48 26.58 4.94 3.73
C GLU A 48 26.44 4.86 5.26
N GLU A 49 26.05 5.97 5.91
CA GLU A 49 25.74 5.99 7.35
C GLU A 49 24.52 5.13 7.69
N GLN A 50 23.43 5.24 6.93
CA GLN A 50 22.23 4.43 7.12
C GLN A 50 22.49 2.95 6.89
N VAL A 51 23.34 2.60 5.93
CA VAL A 51 23.75 1.21 5.68
C VAL A 51 24.53 0.66 6.86
N GLN A 52 25.45 1.45 7.44
CA GLN A 52 26.22 1.03 8.62
C GLN A 52 25.32 0.83 9.85
N GLU A 53 24.36 1.73 10.09
CA GLU A 53 23.40 1.58 11.20
C GLU A 53 22.54 0.31 11.05
N ILE A 54 22.11 -0.02 9.83
CA ILE A 54 21.35 -1.24 9.56
C ILE A 54 22.21 -2.50 9.81
N ILE A 55 23.49 -2.46 9.44
CA ILE A 55 24.43 -3.56 9.70
C ILE A 55 24.63 -3.72 11.21
N ASP A 56 24.87 -2.63 11.94
CA ASP A 56 25.10 -2.65 13.38
C ASP A 56 23.85 -3.14 14.13
N GLU A 57 22.63 -2.72 13.73
CA GLU A 57 21.37 -3.24 14.27
C GLU A 57 21.15 -4.72 13.95
N ALA A 58 21.54 -5.18 12.76
CA ALA A 58 21.42 -6.58 12.37
C ALA A 58 22.42 -7.47 13.14
N GLU A 59 23.62 -6.98 13.41
CA GLU A 59 24.64 -7.66 14.24
C GLU A 59 24.26 -7.67 15.72
N LEU A 60 23.43 -6.74 16.19
CA LEU A 60 22.85 -6.75 17.53
C LEU A 60 21.90 -7.93 17.78
N GLY A 61 21.55 -8.69 16.72
CA GLY A 61 20.76 -9.90 16.79
C GLY A 61 19.32 -9.65 17.24
N PRO A 62 18.40 -10.62 17.07
CA PRO A 62 17.05 -10.45 17.58
C PRO A 62 17.11 -10.36 19.11
N TYR A 63 16.65 -9.24 19.67
CA TYR A 63 16.46 -9.03 21.13
C TYR A 63 15.58 -10.08 21.80
N TYR A 64 14.90 -10.91 21.01
CA TYR A 64 14.00 -11.95 21.44
C TYR A 64 14.48 -13.30 20.91
N SER A 65 14.53 -14.29 21.79
CA SER A 65 14.69 -15.67 21.37
C SER A 65 13.54 -16.08 20.43
N GLU A 66 13.76 -17.07 19.57
CA GLU A 66 12.73 -17.58 18.65
C GLU A 66 11.40 -17.94 19.36
N LYS A 67 11.49 -18.34 20.63
CA LYS A 67 10.36 -18.64 21.50
C LYS A 67 9.58 -17.38 21.91
N GLU A 68 10.28 -16.29 22.24
CA GLU A 68 9.67 -15.00 22.59
C GLU A 68 9.04 -14.34 21.37
N ALA A 69 9.69 -14.43 20.20
CA ALA A 69 9.12 -13.96 18.95
C ALA A 69 7.79 -14.64 18.60
N LYS A 70 7.69 -15.97 18.78
CA LYS A 70 6.44 -16.73 18.56
C LYS A 70 5.33 -16.35 19.54
N GLN A 71 5.67 -16.07 20.80
CA GLN A 71 4.69 -15.60 21.79
C GLN A 71 4.14 -14.20 21.48
N ILE A 72 4.99 -13.28 21.01
CA ILE A 72 4.55 -11.93 20.60
C ILE A 72 3.70 -12.01 19.32
N LEU A 73 4.08 -12.89 18.39
CA LEU A 73 3.38 -13.09 17.12
C LEU A 73 2.14 -14.01 17.24
N ASN A 74 1.89 -14.57 18.43
CA ASN A 74 0.79 -15.48 18.72
C ASN A 74 0.70 -16.68 17.74
N LEU A 75 1.87 -17.20 17.36
CA LEU A 75 2.08 -18.35 16.47
C LEU A 75 2.32 -19.65 17.27
#